data_AF-X0Q933-F1
#
_entry.id   AF-X0Q933-F1
#
_cell.length_a   1.000
_cell.length_b   1.000
_cell.length_c   1.000
_cell.angle_alpha   90.00
_cell.angle_beta   90.00
_cell.angle_gamma   90.00
#
_symmetry.space_group_name_H-M   'P 1'
#
loop_
_entity.id
_entity.type
_entity.pdbx_description
1 polymer ?
#
loop_
_entity_poly.entity_id
_entity_poly.type
_entity_poly.pdbx_seq_one_letter_code
_entity_poly.pdbx_strand_id
1 'polypeptide(L)' 'MSAKNATRGIVGFSAKHIYHLISQNQFPAPIKIGRASLWLLSDINGWIDSHAAISNDEVTV' A
#
# COMPACT_ATOMS: atom_id res chain seq x y z
N MET A 1 9.38 11.72 -13.68
CA MET A 1 8.85 11.20 -12.39
C MET A 1 8.80 9.68 -12.47
N SER A 2 9.68 8.98 -11.75
CA SER A 2 9.81 7.52 -11.81
C SER A 2 8.84 6.88 -10.80
N ALA A 3 7.84 6.14 -11.30
CA ALA A 3 6.91 5.43 -10.43
C ALA A 3 7.65 4.29 -9.72
N LYS A 4 7.76 4.38 -8.39
CA LYS A 4 8.44 3.37 -7.57
C LYS A 4 7.59 2.10 -7.54
N ASN A 5 8.23 0.96 -7.77
CA ASN A 5 7.63 -0.35 -7.64
C ASN A 5 7.34 -0.65 -6.15
N ALA A 6 6.11 -1.06 -5.83
CA ALA A 6 5.68 -1.33 -4.46
C ALA A 6 6.43 -2.48 -3.77
N THR A 7 7.27 -3.21 -4.51
CA THR A 7 7.88 -4.47 -4.10
C THR A 7 8.93 -4.37 -3.00
N ARG A 8 9.60 -3.22 -2.81
CA ARG A 8 10.61 -3.06 -1.75
C ARG A 8 10.77 -1.66 -1.17
N GLY A 9 10.29 -0.60 -1.84
CA GLY A 9 10.70 0.76 -1.49
C GLY A 9 9.78 1.54 -0.55
N ILE A 10 8.51 1.13 -0.41
CA ILE A 10 7.50 1.95 0.30
C ILE A 10 6.84 1.20 1.46
N VAL A 11 6.46 -0.07 1.25
CA VAL A 11 5.64 -0.82 2.24
C VAL A 11 6.37 -1.96 2.93
N GLY A 12 7.61 -2.28 2.54
CA GLY A 12 8.42 -3.34 3.17
C GLY A 12 7.94 -4.78 2.99
N PHE A 13 6.80 -5.02 2.33
CA PHE A 13 6.24 -6.35 2.10
C PHE A 13 6.74 -7.04 0.83
N SER A 14 6.72 -8.37 0.82
CA SER A 14 6.95 -9.16 -0.40
C SER A 14 5.81 -8.98 -1.40
N ALA A 15 6.11 -9.09 -2.71
CA ALA A 15 5.11 -8.98 -3.78
C ALA A 15 3.93 -9.95 -3.57
N LYS A 16 4.20 -11.20 -3.17
CA LYS A 16 3.15 -12.20 -2.92
C LYS A 16 2.18 -11.74 -1.85
N HIS A 17 2.68 -11.15 -0.78
CA HIS A 17 1.84 -10.64 0.31
C HIS A 17 1.01 -9.44 -0.16
N ILE A 18 1.60 -8.53 -0.95
CA ILE A 18 0.87 -7.39 -1.53
C ILE A 18 -0.30 -7.87 -2.40
N TYR A 19 -0.05 -8.83 -3.31
CA TYR A 19 -1.13 -9.39 -4.14
C TYR A 19 -2.19 -10.15 -3.31
N HIS A 20 -1.79 -10.79 -2.21
CA HIS A 20 -2.73 -11.38 -1.27
C HIS A 20 -3.62 -10.32 -0.62
N LEU A 21 -3.06 -9.22 -0.11
CA LEU A 21 -3.83 -8.13 0.48
C LEU A 21 -4.75 -7.44 -0.53
N ILE A 22 -4.30 -7.29 -1.78
CA ILE A 22 -5.16 -6.81 -2.87
C ILE A 22 -6.36 -7.76 -3.08
N SER A 23 -6.15 -9.08 -3.04
CA SER A 23 -7.25 -10.06 -3.15
C SER A 23 -8.26 -9.96 -2.00
N GLN A 24 -7.81 -9.51 -0.83
CA GLN A 24 -8.66 -9.29 0.35
C GLN A 24 -9.25 -7.87 0.39
N ASN A 25 -9.03 -7.04 -0.64
CA ASN A 25 -9.40 -5.62 -0.65
C ASN A 25 -8.80 -4.81 0.52
N GLN A 26 -7.70 -5.30 1.11
CA GLN A 26 -7.00 -4.68 2.23
C GLN A 26 -5.80 -3.84 1.78
N PHE A 27 -5.50 -3.76 0.48
CA PHE A 27 -4.41 -2.96 -0.07
C PHE A 27 -4.83 -2.28 -1.37
N PRO A 28 -4.33 -1.07 -1.68
CA PRO A 28 -4.68 -0.35 -2.91
C PRO A 28 -4.43 -1.17 -4.18
N ALA A 29 -5.42 -1.21 -5.06
CA ALA A 29 -5.30 -1.89 -6.33
C ALA A 29 -4.33 -1.12 -7.27
N PRO A 30 -3.48 -1.81 -8.03
CA PRO A 30 -2.63 -1.16 -9.01
C PRO A 30 -3.43 -0.64 -10.20
N ILE A 31 -3.02 0.51 -10.71
CA ILE A 31 -3.47 1.07 -11.98
C ILE A 31 -2.61 0.49 -13.10
N LYS A 32 -3.25 -0.04 -14.13
CA LYS A 32 -2.57 -0.58 -15.31
C LYS A 32 -2.26 0.55 -16.29
N ILE A 33 -0.98 0.83 -16.49
CA ILE A 33 -0.48 1.73 -17.54
C ILE A 33 0.36 0.90 -18.51
N GLY A 34 -0.27 0.46 -19.60
CA GLY A 34 0.33 -0.46 -20.57
C GLY A 34 0.73 -1.79 -19.93
N ARG A 35 2.03 -2.11 -19.95
CA ARG A 35 2.59 -3.33 -19.34
C ARG A 35 2.98 -3.15 -17.87
N ALA A 36 2.88 -1.93 -17.34
CA ALA A 36 3.25 -1.61 -15.98
C ALA A 36 2.01 -1.60 -15.07
N SER A 37 2.15 -2.21 -13.90
CA SER A 37 1.23 -2.04 -12.78
C SER A 37 1.84 -1.01 -11.84
N LEU A 38 1.19 0.16 -11.75
CA LEU A 38 1.64 1.28 -10.96
C LEU A 38 0.66 1.53 -9.80
N TRP A 39 1.17 2.05 -8.70
CA TRP A 39 0.34 2.52 -7.59
C TRP A 39 0.46 4.03 -7.46
N LEU A 40 -0.68 4.67 -7.18
CA LEU A 40 -0.67 6.08 -6.80
C LEU A 40 -0.04 6.21 -5.42
N LEU A 41 0.87 7.17 -5.30
CA LEU A 41 1.51 7.46 -4.02
C LEU A 41 0.49 7.92 -2.98
N SER A 42 -0.56 8.65 -3.39
CA SER A 42 -1.66 9.09 -2.53
C SER A 42 -2.39 7.91 -1.88
N ASP A 43 -2.68 6.87 -2.67
CA ASP A 43 -3.46 5.71 -2.20
C ASP A 43 -2.63 4.88 -1.22
N ILE A 44 -1.33 4.72 -1.50
CA ILE A 44 -0.42 4.08 -0.54
C ILE A 44 -0.31 4.91 0.74
N ASN A 45 -0.18 6.24 0.65
CA ASN A 45 -0.07 7.08 1.84
C ASN A 45 -1.34 7.00 2.69
N GLY A 46 -2.52 7.15 2.08
CA GLY A 46 -3.81 7.03 2.80
C GLY A 46 -4.01 5.65 3.43
N TRP A 47 -3.51 4.59 2.78
CA TRP A 47 -3.51 3.25 3.36
C TRP A 47 -2.61 3.14 4.59
N ILE A 48 -1.38 3.69 4.52
CA ILE A 48 -0.45 3.75 5.66
C ILE A 48 -1.08 4.55 6.81
N ASP A 49 -1.63 5.73 6.53
CA ASP A 49 -2.26 6.60 7.53
C ASP A 49 -3.43 5.90 8.23
N SER A 50 -4.25 5.15 7.46
CA SER A 50 -5.35 4.36 8.01
C SER A 50 -4.87 3.26 8.96
N HIS A 51 -3.72 2.64 8.68
CA HIS A 51 -3.13 1.61 9.54
C HIS A 51 -2.35 2.18 10.73
N ALA A 52 -1.74 3.36 10.56
CA ALA A 52 -1.09 4.09 11.64
C ALA A 52 -2.11 4.60 12.68
N ALA A 53 -3.30 5.02 12.25
CA ALA A 53 -4.39 5.38 13.13
C ALA A 53 -4.89 4.19 13.97
N ILE A 54 -4.92 2.98 13.39
CA ILE A 54 -5.28 1.74 14.11
C ILE A 54 -4.25 1.40 15.21
N SER A 55 -2.99 1.80 15.04
CA SER A 55 -1.92 1.50 16.01
C SER A 55 -1.78 2.54 17.14
N ASN A 56 -2.58 3.61 17.16
CA ASN A 56 -2.47 4.70 18.15
C ASN A 56 -3.67 4.82 19.11
N ASP A 57 -4.61 3.86 19.12
CA ASP A 57 -5.71 3.84 20.10
C ASP A 57 -5.33 3.11 21.42
N GLU A 58 -4.08 3.25 21.87
CA GLU A 58 -3.63 2.83 23.20
C GLU A 58 -2.74 3.89 23.86
N VAL A 59 -3.19 5.15 24.01
CA VAL A 59 -2.81 5.98 25.17
C VAL A 59 -3.91 7.01 25.45
N THR A 60 -5.00 6.60 26.09
CA THR A 60 -5.81 7.52 26.91
C THR A 60 -6.53 6.68 27.98
N VAL A 61 -6.01 6.62 29.22
CA VAL A 61 -6.49 7.30 30.45
C VAL A 61 -5.43 7.11 31.54
#